data_AF-A0AAN8GB85-F1
#
_entry.id   AF-A0AAN8GB85-F1
#
_cell.length_a   1.000
_cell.length_b   1.000
_cell.length_c   1.000
_cell.angle_alpha   90.00
_cell.angle_beta   90.00
_cell.angle_gamma   90.00
#
_symmetry.space_group_name_H-M   'P 1'
#
loop_
_entity.id
_entity.type
_entity.pdbx_description
1 polymer ?
#
loop_
_entity_poly.entity_id
_entity_poly.type
_entity_poly.pdbx_seq_one_letter_code
_entity_poly.pdbx_strand_id
1 'polypeptide(L)'
;MKNGNASVVLKNVTVNDSGTYQCRVITSQTSSKRDADGELVSSVNLTVSERPEHPGGPGGRVGLGVGVGLFVVGLVLVVAGLVVKSKRAKEKRPLESVDVKLNP
;
A
#
# COMPACT_ATOMS: atom_id res chain seq x y z
N MET A 1 -3.79 46.29 -4.73
CA MET A 1 -3.12 45.95 -3.45
C MET A 1 -3.93 46.54 -2.32
N LYS A 2 -4.12 45.81 -1.22
CA LYS A 2 -4.73 46.38 -0.01
C LYS A 2 -3.60 46.59 1.00
N ASN A 3 -3.40 47.82 1.44
CA ASN A 3 -2.36 48.17 2.41
C ASN A 3 -0.93 47.77 2.00
N GLY A 4 -0.62 47.77 0.70
CA GLY A 4 0.69 47.34 0.20
C GLY A 4 0.88 45.82 0.09
N ASN A 5 -0.10 45.01 0.53
CA ASN A 5 -0.05 43.56 0.40
C ASN A 5 -0.64 43.10 -0.95
N ALA A 6 0.03 42.13 -1.54
CA ALA A 6 -0.40 41.40 -2.74
C ALA A 6 -0.29 39.90 -2.47
N SER A 7 -1.27 39.13 -2.94
CA SER A 7 -1.29 37.67 -2.83
C SER A 7 -1.70 37.08 -4.17
N VAL A 8 -1.04 36.00 -4.58
CA VAL A 8 -1.39 35.22 -5.76
C VAL A 8 -1.81 33.82 -5.30
N VAL A 9 -2.92 33.33 -5.83
CA VAL A 9 -3.43 31.98 -5.55
C VAL A 9 -3.50 31.22 -6.86
N LEU A 10 -2.71 30.15 -6.98
CA LEU A 10 -2.76 29.24 -8.12
C LEU A 10 -3.80 28.14 -7.86
N LYS A 11 -4.64 27.86 -8.85
CA LYS A 11 -5.65 26.79 -8.81
C LYS A 11 -5.38 25.80 -9.93
N ASN A 12 -5.69 24.52 -9.70
CA ASN A 12 -5.50 23.44 -10.68
C ASN A 12 -4.06 23.32 -11.18
N VAL A 13 -3.10 23.39 -10.24
CA VAL A 13 -1.66 23.34 -10.50
C VAL A 13 -1.26 21.97 -11.04
N THR A 14 -0.41 21.97 -12.07
CA THR A 14 0.15 20.81 -12.76
C THR A 14 1.68 20.78 -12.63
N VAL A 15 2.33 19.70 -13.06
CA VAL A 15 3.80 19.60 -13.10
C VAL A 15 4.46 20.70 -13.93
N ASN A 16 3.78 21.18 -14.98
CA ASN A 16 4.27 22.25 -15.86
C ASN A 16 4.29 23.62 -15.19
N ASP A 17 3.57 23.78 -14.09
CA ASP A 17 3.59 25.00 -13.28
C ASP A 17 4.78 25.03 -12.31
N SER A 18 5.63 23.99 -12.29
CA SER A 18 6.85 24.02 -11.49
C SER A 18 7.80 25.09 -12.01
N GLY A 19 8.35 25.88 -11.10
CA GLY A 19 9.26 26.96 -11.45
C GLY A 19 9.47 27.96 -10.34
N THR A 20 10.27 28.99 -10.64
CA THR A 20 10.58 30.09 -9.74
C THR A 20 9.59 31.24 -9.97
N TYR A 21 8.76 31.51 -8.97
CA TYR A 21 7.82 32.61 -8.96
C TYR A 21 8.42 33.82 -8.25
N GLN A 22 8.42 34.96 -8.92
CA GLN A 22 9.03 36.18 -8.42
C GLN A 22 7.98 37.26 -8.19
N CYS A 23 8.01 37.90 -7.02
CA CYS A 23 7.28 39.12 -6.75
C CYS A 23 8.20 40.30 -7.08
N ARG A 24 7.76 41.14 -8.01
CA ARG A 24 8.48 42.34 -8.42
C ARG A 24 7.63 43.58 -8.27
N VAL A 25 8.24 44.67 -7.79
CA VAL A 25 7.57 45.94 -7.57
C VAL A 25 8.14 46.98 -8.53
N ILE A 26 7.26 47.60 -9.30
CA ILE A 26 7.60 48.71 -10.19
C ILE A 26 7.16 49.98 -9.48
N THR A 27 8.10 50.88 -9.20
CA THR A 27 7.80 52.20 -8.63
C THR A 27 7.93 53.27 -9.71
N SER A 28 7.10 54.31 -9.64
CA SER A 28 7.10 55.40 -10.63
C SER A 28 8.37 56.27 -10.59
N GLN A 29 9.18 56.17 -9.53
CA GLN A 29 10.39 56.96 -9.35
C GLN A 29 11.62 56.37 -10.05
N THR A 30 11.63 55.06 -10.31
CA THR A 30 12.68 54.37 -11.08
C THR A 30 12.36 54.43 -12.57
N SER A 31 12.30 55.63 -13.14
CA SER A 31 12.04 55.87 -14.57
C SER A 31 13.32 55.84 -15.42
N SER A 32 14.32 55.06 -15.03
CA SER A 32 15.42 54.67 -15.92
C SER A 32 14.90 53.55 -16.82
N LYS A 33 14.97 53.75 -18.14
CA LYS A 33 14.54 52.79 -19.18
C LYS A 33 15.19 51.39 -19.08
N ARG A 34 16.11 51.17 -18.12
CA ARG A 34 16.78 49.89 -17.85
C ARG A 34 16.05 49.02 -16.82
N ASP A 35 15.08 49.56 -16.08
CA ASP A 35 14.45 48.90 -14.93
C ASP A 35 12.97 48.53 -15.18
N ALA A 36 12.62 48.24 -16.44
CA ALA A 36 11.27 47.76 -16.79
C ALA A 36 10.92 46.41 -16.12
N ASP A 37 11.95 45.70 -15.63
CA ASP A 37 11.85 44.41 -14.96
C ASP A 37 11.42 44.55 -13.48
N GLY A 38 11.41 45.76 -12.90
CA GLY A 38 11.00 46.00 -11.50
C GLY A 38 11.96 45.43 -10.44
N GLU A 39 11.86 45.93 -9.20
CA GLU A 39 12.66 45.48 -8.07
C GLU A 39 12.18 44.11 -7.58
N LEU A 40 13.08 43.13 -7.49
CA LEU A 40 12.77 41.80 -6.95
C LEU A 40 12.62 41.87 -5.43
N VAL A 41 11.40 41.63 -4.94
CA VAL A 41 11.08 41.68 -3.51
C VAL A 41 11.11 40.29 -2.88
N SER A 42 10.66 39.27 -3.61
CA SER A 42 10.61 37.89 -3.12
C SER A 42 10.64 36.88 -4.26
N SER A 43 11.20 35.70 -3.99
CA SER A 43 11.28 34.59 -4.93
C SER A 43 10.91 33.29 -4.23
N VAL A 44 10.02 32.51 -4.83
CA VAL A 44 9.51 31.24 -4.29
C VAL A 44 9.67 30.16 -5.36
N ASN A 45 10.25 29.03 -4.99
CA ASN A 45 10.33 27.87 -5.88
C ASN A 45 9.13 26.94 -5.63
N LEU A 46 8.31 26.77 -6.65
CA LEU A 46 7.23 25.79 -6.66
C LEU A 46 7.72 24.52 -7.34
N THR A 47 7.66 23.40 -6.62
CA THR A 47 7.94 22.07 -7.18
C THR A 47 6.68 21.24 -7.06
N VAL A 48 6.20 20.78 -8.21
CA VAL A 48 5.04 19.91 -8.32
C VAL A 48 5.53 18.59 -8.89
N SER A 49 5.30 17.53 -8.15
CA SER A 49 5.66 16.19 -8.58
C SER A 49 4.39 15.37 -8.69
N GLU A 50 4.24 14.68 -9.80
CA GLU A 50 3.31 13.56 -9.86
C GLU A 50 3.78 12.53 -8.85
N ARG A 51 2.87 12.08 -7.99
CA ARG A 51 3.14 10.85 -7.26
C ARG A 51 3.37 9.78 -8.33
N PRO A 52 4.45 8.98 -8.24
CA PRO A 52 4.55 7.80 -9.06
C PRO A 52 3.24 7.05 -8.87
N GLU A 53 2.49 6.82 -9.94
CA GLU A 53 1.47 5.79 -9.91
C GLU A 53 2.23 4.56 -9.46
N HIS A 54 2.03 4.16 -8.22
CA HIS A 54 2.43 2.84 -7.80
C HIS A 54 1.61 1.94 -8.72
N PRO A 55 2.22 1.23 -9.69
CA PRO A 55 1.49 0.25 -10.46
C PRO A 55 0.98 -0.70 -9.42
N GLY A 56 -0.33 -0.64 -9.13
CA GLY A 56 -0.94 -1.05 -7.88
C GLY A 56 -0.09 -2.09 -7.20
N GLY A 57 0.79 -1.64 -6.30
CA GLY A 57 1.69 -2.56 -5.59
C GLY A 57 0.75 -3.62 -5.06
N PRO A 58 0.96 -4.91 -5.39
CA PRO A 58 -0.01 -5.95 -5.08
C PRO A 58 -0.34 -5.73 -3.63
N GLY A 59 -1.59 -5.32 -3.38
CA GLY A 59 -2.06 -5.10 -2.03
C GLY A 59 -1.68 -6.38 -1.33
N GLY A 60 -0.72 -6.27 -0.42
CA GLY A 60 -0.19 -7.36 0.35
C GLY A 60 -1.29 -7.83 1.29
N ARG A 61 -2.37 -8.37 0.72
CA ARG A 61 -3.05 -9.52 1.26
C ARG A 61 -1.99 -10.59 1.27
N VAL A 62 -1.27 -10.61 2.40
CA VAL A 62 -0.74 -11.81 3.04
C VAL A 62 -1.25 -13.04 2.31
N GLY A 63 -0.34 -13.78 1.68
CA GLY A 63 -0.65 -14.95 0.88
C GLY A 63 -1.62 -15.88 1.61
N LEU A 64 -2.90 -15.75 1.28
CA LEU A 64 -3.98 -16.61 1.74
C LEU A 64 -4.73 -17.20 0.52
N GLY A 65 -4.06 -17.24 -0.64
CA GLY A 65 -4.55 -17.92 -1.84
C GLY A 65 -3.97 -19.33 -2.01
N VAL A 66 -2.73 -19.54 -1.58
CA VAL A 66 -2.06 -20.86 -1.69
C VAL A 66 -2.30 -21.73 -0.46
N GLY A 67 -2.58 -21.12 0.70
CA GLY A 67 -2.86 -21.82 1.95
C GLY A 67 -4.20 -22.56 1.96
N VAL A 68 -5.27 -21.98 1.40
CA VAL A 68 -6.61 -22.58 1.48
C VAL A 68 -6.69 -23.86 0.64
N GLY A 69 -6.15 -23.87 -0.58
CA GLY A 69 -6.11 -25.06 -1.42
C GLY A 69 -5.31 -26.20 -0.78
N LEU A 70 -4.08 -25.93 -0.33
CA LEU A 70 -3.24 -26.92 0.35
C LEU A 70 -3.84 -27.40 1.68
N PHE A 71 -4.51 -26.52 2.42
CA PHE A 71 -5.17 -26.86 3.67
C PHE A 71 -6.38 -27.77 3.45
N VAL A 72 -7.22 -27.48 2.45
CA VAL A 72 -8.35 -28.34 2.07
C VAL A 72 -7.86 -29.71 1.59
N VAL A 73 -6.85 -29.75 0.71
CA VAL A 73 -6.24 -31.02 0.26
C VAL A 73 -5.64 -31.80 1.44
N GLY A 74 -4.92 -31.12 2.34
CA GLY A 74 -4.37 -31.72 3.55
C GLY A 74 -5.43 -32.31 4.47
N LEU A 75 -6.53 -31.59 4.72
CA LEU A 75 -7.66 -32.07 5.53
C LEU A 75 -8.30 -33.33 4.94
N VAL A 76 -8.51 -33.36 3.61
CA VAL A 76 -9.08 -34.53 2.93
C VAL A 76 -8.19 -35.77 3.11
N LEU A 77 -6.87 -35.62 2.98
CA LEU A 77 -5.92 -36.73 3.18
C LEU A 77 -5.91 -37.24 4.63
N VAL A 78 -5.97 -36.34 5.62
CA VAL A 78 -6.03 -36.72 7.04
C VAL A 78 -7.29 -37.50 7.36
N VAL A 79 -8.46 -37.02 6.91
CA VAL A 79 -9.74 -37.71 7.13
C VAL A 79 -9.74 -39.09 6.46
N ALA A 80 -9.27 -39.18 5.21
CA ALA A 80 -9.15 -40.46 4.51
C ALA A 80 -8.22 -41.44 5.27
N GLY A 81 -7.07 -40.95 5.76
CA GLY A 81 -6.15 -41.73 6.57
C GLY A 81 -6.77 -42.26 7.87
N LEU A 82 -7.54 -41.44 8.58
CA LEU A 82 -8.26 -41.85 9.80
C LEU A 82 -9.35 -42.89 9.50
N VAL A 83 -10.10 -42.74 8.40
CA VAL A 83 -11.10 -43.72 7.97
C VAL A 83 -10.45 -45.05 7.59
N VAL A 84 -9.34 -45.02 6.85
CA VAL A 84 -8.60 -46.25 6.51
C VAL A 84 -8.02 -46.90 7.78
N LYS A 85 -7.41 -46.12 8.68
CA LYS A 85 -6.84 -46.65 9.93
C LYS A 85 -7.93 -47.22 10.84
N SER A 86 -9.10 -46.58 10.94
CA SER A 86 -10.22 -47.10 11.73
C SER A 86 -10.85 -48.35 11.10
N LYS A 87 -10.94 -48.44 9.76
CA LYS A 87 -11.34 -49.67 9.07
C LYS A 87 -10.33 -50.80 9.29
N ARG A 88 -9.04 -50.52 9.14
CA ARG A 88 -7.95 -51.48 9.41
C ARG A 88 -7.90 -51.87 10.89
N ALA A 89 -8.16 -50.95 11.81
CA ALA A 89 -8.24 -51.25 13.24
C ALA A 89 -9.47 -52.09 13.57
N LYS A 90 -10.55 -51.96 12.79
CA LYS A 90 -11.74 -52.82 12.91
C LYS A 90 -11.50 -54.20 12.28
N GLU A 91 -10.71 -54.27 11.20
CA GLU A 91 -10.34 -55.51 10.52
C GLU A 91 -9.21 -56.30 11.20
N LYS A 92 -8.32 -55.62 11.95
CA LYS A 92 -7.29 -56.24 12.80
C LYS A 92 -7.78 -56.58 14.22
N ARG A 93 -9.02 -56.20 14.58
CA ARG A 93 -9.65 -56.55 15.87
C ARG A 93 -10.78 -57.58 15.72
N PRO A 94 -10.56 -58.68 14.99
CA PRO A 94 -11.10 -59.96 15.40
C PRO A 94 -9.95 -60.93 15.67
N LEU A 95 -9.93 -61.48 16.89
CA LEU A 95 -8.99 -62.45 17.48
C LEU A 95 -7.73 -61.89 18.16
N GLU A 96 -7.91 -61.45 19.41
CA GLU A 96 -7.11 -62.02 20.51
C GLU A 96 -8.01 -62.14 21.74
N SER A 97 -7.84 -63.25 22.47
CA SER A 97 -8.82 -63.99 23.24
C SER A 97 -9.36 -63.29 24.49
N VAL A 98 -10.62 -63.57 24.79
CA VAL A 98 -11.10 -63.60 26.17
C VAL A 98 -10.47 -64.84 26.80
N ASP A 99 -9.30 -64.70 27.42
CA ASP A 99 -8.83 -65.69 28.38
C ASP A 99 -9.24 -65.26 29.79
N VAL A 100 -10.01 -66.17 30.38
CA VAL A 100 -10.68 -66.08 31.66
C VAL A 100 -9.65 -66.04 32.78
N LYS A 101 -9.86 -65.09 33.70
CA LYS A 101 -9.19 -64.99 34.99
C LYS A 101 -9.43 -66.25 35.83
N LEU A 102 -8.37 -66.98 36.18
CA LEU A 102 -8.33 -67.84 37.37
C LEU A 102 -6.99 -67.59 38.11
N ASN A 103 -7.08 -67.04 39.31
CA ASN A 103 -6.06 -67.08 40.36
C ASN A 103 -6.85 -67.39 41.64
N PRO A 104 -6.47 -68.41 42.42
CA PRO A 104 -5.39 -68.25 43.40
C PRO A 104 -4.21 -69.23 43.25
#